data_AF-A0A0M1J2Z9-F1
#
_entry.id   AF-A0A0M1J2Z9-F1
#
_cell.length_a   1.000
_cell.length_b   1.000
_cell.length_c   1.000
_cell.angle_alpha   90.00
_cell.angle_beta   90.00
_cell.angle_gamma   90.00
#
_symmetry.space_group_name_H-M   'P 1'
#
loop_
_entity.id
_entity.type
_entity.pdbx_description
1 polymer ?
#
loop_
_entity_poly.entity_id
_entity_poly.type
_entity_poly.pdbx_seq_one_letter_code
_entity_poly.pdbx_strand_id
1 'polypeptide(L)' 'MSFALAIFNFDGNIIRSLYIADVPWFVGIDVANALGYAKPRNALAMHCKRAKSLKDIGALNQGSQQNQLLM' A
#
# COMPACT_ATOMS: atom_id res chain seq x y z
N MET A 1 -14.29 0.73 -10.08
CA MET A 1 -13.18 1.36 -9.33
C MET A 1 -11.88 0.86 -9.92
N SER A 2 -11.09 1.76 -10.50
CA SER A 2 -9.73 1.47 -10.94
C SER A 2 -8.79 1.48 -9.73
N PHE A 3 -7.88 0.51 -9.69
CA PHE A 3 -6.77 0.48 -8.74
C PHE A 3 -5.49 0.51 -9.56
N ALA A 4 -4.63 1.50 -9.30
CA ALA A 4 -3.32 1.60 -9.93
C ALA A 4 -2.23 1.51 -8.86
N LEU A 5 -1.26 0.63 -9.06
CA LEU A 5 -0.08 0.50 -8.21
C LEU A 5 0.98 1.51 -8.66
N ALA A 6 1.52 2.27 -7.72
CA ALA A 6 2.64 3.19 -7.95
C ALA A 6 3.72 3.01 -6.88
N ILE A 7 4.97 3.26 -7.28
CA ILE A 7 6.14 3.19 -6.41
C ILE A 7 6.51 4.59 -5.93
N PHE A 8 6.71 4.73 -4.62
CA PHE A 8 7.23 5.93 -3.98
C PHE A 8 8.58 5.60 -3.33
N ASN A 9 9.62 6.37 -3.66
CA ASN A 9 10.93 6.22 -3.04
C ASN A 9 11.09 7.26 -1.92
N PHE A 10 11.35 6.79 -0.71
CA PHE A 10 11.62 7.62 0.46
C PHE A 10 12.96 7.24 1.07
N ASP A 11 13.96 8.11 0.89
CA ASP A 11 15.31 7.90 1.45
C ASP A 11 15.91 6.53 1.10
N GLY A 12 15.74 6.11 -0.17
CA GLY A 12 16.18 4.79 -0.65
C GLY A 12 15.23 3.64 -0.32
N ASN A 13 14.17 3.88 0.46
CA ASN A 13 13.16 2.87 0.79
C ASN A 13 12.03 2.87 -0.26
N ILE A 14 11.75 1.70 -0.80
CA ILE A 14 10.66 1.50 -1.76
C ILE A 14 9.35 1.32 -0.98
N ILE A 15 8.42 2.25 -1.15
CA ILE A 15 7.08 2.24 -0.55
C ILE A 15 6.05 2.04 -1.65
N ARG A 16 5.21 1.01 -1.53
CA ARG A 16 4.11 0.79 -2.46
C ARG A 16 2.94 1.71 -2.12
N SER A 17 2.27 2.21 -3.15
CA SER A 17 1.06 3.03 -3.04
C SER A 17 0.00 2.59 -4.05
N LEU A 18 -1.26 2.80 -3.69
CA LEU A 18 -2.42 2.49 -4.51
C LEU A 18 -3.24 3.76 -4.70
N TYR A 19 -3.67 4.04 -5.93
CA TYR A 19 -4.71 5.04 -6.17
C TYR A 19 -6.08 4.41 -5.96
N ILE A 20 -6.83 4.92 -4.99
CA ILE A 20 -8.20 4.50 -4.67
C ILE A 20 -9.08 5.73 -4.72
N ALA A 21 -10.00 5.78 -5.69
CA ALA A 21 -10.86 6.94 -5.93
C ALA A 21 -10.05 8.26 -6.00
N ASP A 22 -8.98 8.25 -6.80
CA ASP A 22 -8.05 9.35 -7.02
C ASP A 22 -7.28 9.85 -5.79
N VAL A 23 -7.39 9.15 -4.67
CA VAL A 23 -6.59 9.41 -3.46
C VAL A 23 -5.44 8.40 -3.40
N PRO A 24 -4.19 8.83 -3.15
CA PRO A 24 -3.08 7.93 -2.92
C PRO A 24 -3.15 7.32 -1.52
N TRP A 25 -3.10 5.99 -1.45
CA TRP A 25 -3.02 5.22 -0.22
C TRP A 25 -1.68 4.49 -0.17
N PHE A 26 -0.92 4.71 0.89
CA PHE A 26 0.33 3.98 1.10
C PHE A 26 0.09 2.62 1.74
N VAL A 27 0.89 1.64 1.32
CA VAL A 27 0.98 0.36 2.02
C VAL A 27 1.69 0.62 3.34
N GLY A 28 0.92 0.74 4.42
CA GLY A 28 1.44 1.26 5.69
C GLY A 28 2.54 0.40 6.33
N ILE A 29 2.65 -0.89 6.01
CA ILE A 29 3.78 -1.72 6.50
C ILE A 29 5.10 -1.28 5.89
N ASP A 30 5.10 -0.90 4.61
CA ASP A 30 6.28 -0.39 3.91
C ASP A 30 6.70 0.96 4.53
N VAL A 31 5.73 1.84 4.81
CA VAL A 31 5.96 3.12 5.52
C VAL A 31 6.56 2.88 6.90
N ALA A 32 5.98 1.98 7.70
CA ALA A 32 6.47 1.73 9.06
C ALA A 32 7.90 1.16 9.08
N ASN A 33 8.25 0.33 8.08
CA ASN A 33 9.62 -0.15 7.89
C ASN A 33 10.56 0.99 7.50
N ALA A 34 10.19 1.81 6.52
CA ALA A 34 10.99 2.94 6.06
C ALA A 34 11.26 3.97 7.19
N LEU A 35 10.31 4.14 8.10
CA LEU A 35 10.46 5.00 9.29
C LEU A 35 11.25 4.36 10.44
N GLY A 36 11.66 3.08 10.32
CA GLY A 36 12.49 2.41 11.32
C GLY A 36 11.74 1.94 12.57
N TYR A 37 10.42 1.74 12.51
CA TYR A 37 9.70 1.18 13.65
C TYR A 37 10.14 -0.26 13.95
N ALA A 38 10.60 -0.52 15.17
CA ALA A 38 11.02 -1.87 15.60
C ALA A 38 9.90 -2.93 15.53
N LYS A 39 8.63 -2.51 15.66
CA LYS A 39 7.44 -3.36 15.52
C LYS A 39 6.44 -2.73 14.54
N PRO A 40 6.66 -2.84 13.21
CA PRO A 40 5.89 -2.14 12.18
C PRO A 40 4.38 -2.39 12.26
N ARG A 41 3.97 -3.63 12.58
CA ARG A 41 2.55 -3.99 12.76
C ARG A 41 1.91 -3.29 13.97
N ASN A 42 2.66 -3.14 15.06
CA ASN A 42 2.18 -2.41 16.23
C ASN A 42 2.07 -0.92 15.93
N ALA A 43 3.03 -0.35 15.20
CA ALA A 43 2.99 1.04 14.77
C ALA A 43 1.71 1.33 13.94
N LEU A 44 1.35 0.44 13.03
CA LEU A 44 0.08 0.50 12.29
C LEU A 44 -1.13 0.50 13.22
N ALA A 45 -1.19 -0.43 14.17
CA ALA A 45 -2.32 -0.52 15.10
C ALA A 45 -2.44 0.73 16.00
N MET A 46 -1.31 1.31 16.42
CA MET A 46 -1.28 2.48 17.31
C MET A 46 -1.58 3.79 16.57
N HIS A 47 -1.07 3.95 15.35
CA HIS A 47 -1.09 5.24 14.63
C HIS A 47 -2.11 5.30 13.49
N CYS A 48 -2.55 4.17 12.93
CA CYS A 48 -3.43 4.13 11.76
C CYS A 48 -4.84 3.61 12.10
N LYS A 49 -5.60 4.40 12.87
CA LYS A 49 -6.96 4.06 13.36
C LYS A 49 -8.00 3.74 12.26
N ARG A 50 -7.75 4.17 11.03
CA ARG A 50 -8.63 3.97 9.86
C ARG A 50 -7.95 3.22 8.73
N ALA A 51 -6.87 2.48 9.03
CA ALA A 51 -6.26 1.60 8.04
C ALA A 51 -7.29 0.56 7.57
N LYS A 52 -7.32 0.32 6.26
CA LYS A 52 -8.16 -0.72 5.66
C LYS A 52 -7.26 -1.82 5.13
N SER A 53 -7.66 -3.08 5.31
CA SER A 53 -6.97 -4.16 4.62
C SER A 53 -7.32 -4.14 3.13
N LEU A 54 -6.47 -4.72 2.29
CA LEU A 54 -6.76 -4.86 0.85
C LEU A 54 -8.04 -5.67 0.59
N LYS A 55 -8.46 -6.50 1.54
CA LYS A 55 -9.72 -7.26 1.48
C LYS A 55 -10.90 -6.32 1.62
N ASP A 56 -10.85 -5.43 2.60
CA ASP A 56 -11.95 -4.52 2.94
C ASP A 56 -12.20 -3.46 1.86
N ILE A 57 -11.18 -3.14 1.05
CA ILE A 57 -11.32 -2.23 -0.10
C ILE A 57 -11.67 -2.95 -1.41
N GLY A 58 -11.88 -4.26 -1.38
CA GLY A 58 -12.23 -5.05 -2.57
C GLY A 58 -11.09 -5.22 -3.60
N ALA A 59 -9.86 -4.81 -3.26
CA ALA A 59 -8.69 -4.89 -4.14
C ALA A 59 -8.18 -6.33 -4.33
N LEU A 60 -8.59 -7.27 -3.47
CA LEU A 60 -8.21 -8.69 -3.57
C LEU A 60 -9.19 -9.55 -4.39
N ASN A 61 -10.35 -9.00 -4.77
CA ASN A 61 -11.34 -9.71 -5.60
C ASN A 61 -11.13 -9.50 -7.10
N GLN A 62 -10.16 -8.67 -7.49
CA GLN A 62 -9.68 -8.63 -8.87
C GLN A 62 -8.57 -9.68 -8.96
N GLY A 63 -8.86 -10.80 -9.63
CA GLY A 63 -7.88 -11.86 -9.88
C GLY A 63 -6.56 -11.23 -10.34
N SER A 64 -5.45 -11.79 -9.86
CA SER A 64 -4.07 -11.37 -10.12
C SER A 64 -3.98 -10.71 -11.49
N GLN A 65 -3.91 -9.38 -11.54
CA GLN A 65 -3.73 -8.69 -12.81
C GLN A 65 -2.40 -9.21 -13.33
N GLN A 66 -2.45 -10.07 -14.35
CA GLN A 66 -1.25 -10.51 -15.05
C GLN A 66 -0.57 -9.23 -15.51
N ASN A 67 0.71 -9.07 -15.15
CA ASN A 67 1.54 -7.99 -15.65
C ASN A 67 1.27 -7.89 -17.16
N GLN A 68 0.73 -6.76 -17.62
CA GLN A 68 0.67 -6.51 -19.05
C GLN A 68 2.12 -6.53 -19.54
N LEU A 69 2.45 -7.51 -20.40
CA LEU A 69 3.66 -7.43 -21.20
C LEU A 69 3.57 -6.11 -21.98
N LEU A 70 4.52 -5.21 -21.76
CA LEU A 70 4.74 -4.11 -22.70
C LEU A 70 5.11 -4.77 -24.05
N MET A 71 4.28 -4.49 -25.06
CA MET A 71 4.57 -4.80 -26.46
C MET A 71 5.59 -3.81 -27.01
#